data_AF-A0AA90QU41-F1
#
_entry.id   AF-A0AA90QU41-F1
#
_cell.length_a   1.000
_cell.length_b   1.000
_cell.length_c   1.000
_cell.angle_alpha   90.00
_cell.angle_beta   90.00
_cell.angle_gamma   90.00
#
_symmetry.space_group_name_H-M   'P 1'
#
loop_
_entity.id
_entity.type
_entity.pdbx_description
1 polymer ?
#
loop_
_entity_poly.entity_id
_entity_poly.type
_entity_poly.pdbx_seq_one_letter_code
_entity_poly.pdbx_strand_id
1 'polypeptide(L)'
;MADPNITGGRELDAFLQQFSAKFEKNVMRGGLRAGANEFKEEVKANIPVDSGALRRSVRVTTNAKGGRVTASVKIGNKKAWYAQMVEFGTRA
;
A
#
# COMPACT_ATOMS: atom_id res chain seq x y z
N MET A 1 8.58 -9.54 -17.87
CA MET A 1 7.73 -9.98 -18.99
C MET A 1 6.44 -9.19 -18.88
N ALA A 2 6.25 -8.20 -19.77
CA ALA A 2 5.11 -7.28 -19.71
C ALA A 2 3.80 -7.99 -20.10
N ASP A 3 2.72 -7.67 -19.40
CA ASP A 3 1.38 -8.21 -19.62
C ASP A 3 0.83 -7.69 -20.97
N PRO A 4 0.44 -8.56 -21.92
CA PRO A 4 -0.02 -8.16 -23.25
C PRO A 4 -1.32 -7.35 -23.25
N ASN A 5 -2.07 -7.32 -22.14
CA ASN A 5 -3.34 -6.59 -22.05
C ASN A 5 -3.18 -5.10 -21.70
N ILE A 6 -1.95 -4.62 -21.47
CA ILE A 6 -1.68 -3.22 -21.16
C ILE A 6 -1.04 -2.56 -22.38
N THR A 7 -1.80 -1.74 -23.11
CA THR A 7 -1.25 -0.88 -24.17
C THR A 7 -0.18 0.04 -23.60
N GLY A 8 1.02 0.05 -24.20
CA GLY A 8 2.17 0.84 -23.74
C GLY A 8 3.03 0.19 -22.64
N GLY A 9 2.68 -1.00 -22.14
CA GLY A 9 3.42 -1.66 -21.06
C GLY A 9 4.87 -2.02 -21.43
N ARG A 10 5.13 -2.39 -22.68
CA ARG A 10 6.50 -2.67 -23.17
C ARG A 10 7.35 -1.41 -23.32
N GLU A 11 6.77 -0.31 -23.80
CA GLU A 11 7.47 0.97 -23.97
C GLU A 11 7.86 1.55 -22.61
N LEU A 12 6.95 1.44 -21.64
CA LEU A 12 7.21 1.81 -20.26
C LEU A 12 8.34 0.95 -19.65
N ASP A 13 8.31 -0.37 -19.82
CA ASP A 13 9.35 -1.28 -19.31
C ASP A 13 10.73 -0.96 -19.91
N ALA A 14 10.81 -0.74 -21.22
CA ALA A 14 12.05 -0.38 -21.91
C ALA A 14 12.61 0.99 -21.45
N PHE A 15 11.73 1.97 -21.21
CA PHE A 15 12.12 3.26 -20.65
C PHE A 15 12.63 3.13 -19.21
N LEU A 16 11.94 2.33 -18.38
CA LEU A 16 12.33 2.10 -16.99
C LEU A 16 13.70 1.42 -16.86
N GLN A 17 14.06 0.54 -17.79
CA GLN A 17 15.36 -0.13 -17.83
C GLN A 17 16.56 0.81 -18.09
N GLN A 18 16.33 2.04 -18.56
CA GLN A 18 17.40 3.03 -18.79
C GLN A 18 17.91 3.66 -17.50
N PHE A 19 17.20 3.49 -16.38
CA PHE A 19 17.56 4.11 -15.11
C PHE A 19 18.42 3.20 -14.23
N SER A 20 19.16 3.83 -13.30
CA SER A 20 19.85 3.06 -12.25
C SER A 20 18.86 2.30 -11.36
N ALA A 21 19.23 1.11 -10.89
CA ALA A 21 18.39 0.30 -9.99
C ALA A 21 17.96 1.05 -8.71
N LYS A 22 18.76 2.02 -8.23
CA LYS A 22 18.41 2.88 -7.09
C LYS A 22 17.27 3.85 -7.44
N PHE A 23 17.30 4.43 -8.64
CA PHE A 23 16.25 5.33 -9.10
C PHE A 23 14.95 4.57 -9.33
N GLU A 24 15.01 3.45 -10.07
CA GLU A 24 13.87 2.56 -10.32
C GLU A 24 13.18 2.17 -9.00
N LYS A 25 13.97 1.69 -8.02
CA LYS A 25 13.46 1.33 -6.68
C LYS A 25 12.75 2.49 -5.98
N ASN A 26 13.27 3.71 -6.08
CA ASN A 26 12.67 4.87 -5.44
C ASN A 26 11.37 5.31 -6.13
N VAL A 27 11.36 5.31 -7.47
CA VAL A 27 10.16 5.61 -8.28
C VAL A 27 9.07 4.59 -7.99
N MET A 28 9.39 3.29 -8.05
CA MET A 28 8.43 2.22 -7.76
C MET A 28 7.87 2.31 -6.35
N ARG A 29 8.72 2.60 -5.35
CA ARG A 29 8.26 2.83 -3.97
C ARG A 29 7.35 4.06 -3.85
N GLY A 30 7.69 5.15 -4.53
CA GLY A 30 6.91 6.38 -4.55
C GLY A 30 5.53 6.16 -5.16
N GLY A 31 5.47 5.56 -6.36
CA GLY A 31 4.24 5.26 -7.06
C GLY A 31 3.32 4.32 -6.28
N LEU A 32 3.86 3.21 -5.76
CA LEU A 32 3.07 2.29 -4.94
C LEU A 32 2.58 2.92 -3.63
N ARG A 33 3.37 3.83 -3.03
CA ARG A 33 2.95 4.57 -1.83
C ARG A 33 1.82 5.56 -2.15
N ALA A 34 1.88 6.23 -3.29
CA ALA A 34 0.84 7.14 -3.74
C ALA A 34 -0.48 6.39 -3.93
N GLY A 35 -0.48 5.29 -4.70
CA GLY A 35 -1.68 4.45 -4.87
C GLY A 35 -2.21 3.89 -3.54
N ALA A 36 -1.31 3.45 -2.64
CA ALA A 36 -1.72 2.98 -1.31
C ALA A 36 -2.29 4.09 -0.39
N ASN A 37 -1.97 5.37 -0.64
CA ASN A 37 -2.55 6.47 0.14
C ASN A 37 -4.02 6.69 -0.21
N GLU A 38 -4.44 6.45 -1.46
CA GLU A 38 -5.86 6.51 -1.84
C GLU A 38 -6.67 5.50 -1.03
N PHE A 39 -6.24 4.23 -1.02
CA PHE A 39 -6.85 3.18 -0.19
C PHE A 39 -6.85 3.52 1.30
N LYS A 40 -5.78 4.14 1.80
CA LYS A 40 -5.69 4.56 3.20
C LYS A 40 -6.77 5.59 3.54
N GLU A 41 -7.03 6.57 2.67
CA GLU A 41 -8.05 7.58 2.93
C GLU A 41 -9.47 6.99 2.83
N GLU A 42 -9.71 6.08 1.89
CA GLU A 42 -10.97 5.31 1.83
C GLU A 42 -11.20 4.47 3.09
N VAL A 43 -10.17 3.73 3.55
CA VAL A 43 -10.21 2.96 4.80
C VAL A 43 -10.54 3.87 5.99
N LYS A 44 -9.91 5.06 6.07
CA LYS A 44 -10.20 6.01 7.15
C LYS A 44 -11.61 6.59 7.11
N ALA A 45 -12.22 6.68 5.93
CA ALA A 45 -13.59 7.16 5.78
C ALA A 45 -14.60 6.12 6.26
N ASN A 46 -14.30 4.83 6.06
CA ASN A 46 -15.20 3.73 6.39
C ASN A 46 -15.04 3.18 7.83
N ILE A 47 -13.92 3.47 8.51
CA ILE A 47 -13.70 3.00 9.88
C ILE A 47 -14.71 3.64 10.86
N PRO A 48 -15.38 2.82 11.71
CA PRO A 48 -16.21 3.33 12.80
C PRO A 48 -15.41 4.24 13.76
N VAL A 49 -15.97 5.39 14.09
CA VAL A 49 -15.32 6.38 14.96
C VAL A 49 -15.97 6.36 16.35
N ASP A 50 -15.24 5.80 17.30
CA ASP A 50 -15.47 5.99 18.74
C ASP A 50 -14.41 6.97 19.29
N SER A 51 -13.32 6.50 19.89
CA SER A 51 -12.19 7.35 20.33
C SER A 51 -11.30 7.91 19.19
N GLY A 52 -11.54 7.49 17.95
CA GLY A 52 -10.72 7.79 16.78
C GLY A 52 -9.32 7.13 16.77
N ALA A 53 -8.98 6.32 17.79
CA ALA A 53 -7.67 5.67 17.89
C ALA A 53 -7.40 4.71 16.71
N LEU A 54 -8.44 3.99 16.28
CA LEU A 54 -8.37 3.07 15.13
C LEU A 54 -8.12 3.83 13.82
N ARG A 55 -8.87 4.90 13.55
CA ARG A 55 -8.68 5.77 12.38
C ARG A 55 -7.27 6.37 12.31
N ARG A 56 -6.70 6.79 13.46
CA ARG A 56 -5.32 7.29 13.55
C ARG A 56 -4.25 6.21 13.36
N SER A 57 -4.58 4.93 13.54
CA SER A 57 -3.63 3.82 13.40
C SER A 57 -3.35 3.40 11.95
N VAL A 58 -4.21 3.82 11.01
CA VAL A 58 -4.12 3.47 9.59
C VAL A 58 -2.86 4.10 8.97
N ARG A 59 -1.98 3.26 8.43
CA ARG A 59 -0.70 3.68 7.86
C ARG A 59 -0.34 2.88 6.62
N VAL A 60 0.44 3.49 5.73
CA VAL A 60 1.04 2.83 4.57
C VAL A 60 2.48 2.47 4.85
N THR A 61 2.81 1.19 4.71
CA THR A 61 4.18 0.68 4.76
C THR A 61 4.61 0.21 3.38
N THR A 62 5.83 0.59 2.97
CA THR A 62 6.45 0.10 1.73
C THR A 62 7.64 -0.78 2.08
N ASN A 63 7.77 -1.92 1.41
CA ASN A 63 8.95 -2.78 1.50
C ASN A 63 9.50 -3.05 0.09
N ALA A 64 10.81 -3.25 0.00
CA ALA A 64 11.48 -3.59 -1.25
C ALA A 64 12.49 -4.70 -0.97
N LYS A 65 12.16 -5.93 -1.38
CA LYS A 65 12.95 -7.14 -1.11
C LYS A 65 12.91 -8.06 -2.34
N GLY A 66 14.07 -8.60 -2.72
CA GLY A 66 14.18 -9.57 -3.83
C GLY A 66 13.68 -9.05 -5.17
N GLY A 67 13.96 -7.79 -5.52
CA GLY A 67 13.48 -7.17 -6.76
C GLY A 67 11.99 -6.81 -6.78
N ARG A 68 11.23 -7.08 -5.70
CA ARG A 68 9.81 -6.74 -5.59
C ARG A 68 9.60 -5.58 -4.63
N VAL A 69 8.84 -4.58 -5.07
CA VAL A 69 8.33 -3.51 -4.20
C VAL A 69 6.87 -3.79 -3.86
N THR A 70 6.54 -3.73 -2.58
CA THR A 70 5.19 -3.94 -2.05
C THR A 70 4.79 -2.75 -1.19
N ALA A 71 3.60 -2.20 -1.43
CA ALA A 71 2.94 -1.29 -0.50
C ALA A 71 1.81 -2.03 0.21
N SER A 72 1.62 -1.75 1.50
CA SER A 72 0.57 -2.34 2.32
C SER A 72 -0.07 -1.28 3.20
N VAL A 73 -1.39 -1.23 3.20
CA VAL A 73 -2.18 -0.50 4.18
C VAL A 73 -2.27 -1.38 5.44
N LYS A 74 -1.92 -0.82 6.59
CA LYS A 74 -1.95 -1.51 7.88
C LYS A 74 -2.84 -0.75 8.86
N ILE A 75 -3.66 -1.50 9.58
CA ILE A 75 -4.58 -1.00 10.60
C ILE A 75 -4.15 -1.62 11.94
N GLY A 76 -4.24 -0.85 13.02
CA GLY A 76 -3.92 -1.30 14.37
C GLY A 76 -2.51 -0.97 14.85
N ASN A 77 -2.40 -0.83 16.17
CA ASN A 77 -1.18 -0.57 16.94
C ASN A 77 -1.43 -0.98 18.41
N LYS A 78 -0.50 -0.65 19.34
CA LYS A 78 -0.66 -0.97 20.76
C LYS A 78 -1.96 -0.43 21.40
N LYS A 79 -2.50 0.69 20.90
CA LYS A 79 -3.75 1.32 21.39
C LYS A 79 -4.99 0.81 20.67
N ALA A 80 -4.86 0.46 19.39
CA ALA A 80 -5.91 -0.10 18.54
C ALA A 80 -5.63 -1.59 18.26
N TRP A 81 -5.43 -2.38 19.32
CA TRP A 81 -5.15 -3.81 19.24
C TRP A 81 -6.37 -4.62 18.73
N TYR A 82 -7.57 -4.06 18.91
CA TYR A 82 -8.85 -4.62 18.49
C TYR A 82 -9.16 -4.43 16.99
N ALA A 83 -8.21 -3.93 16.18
CA ALA A 83 -8.46 -3.66 14.77
C ALA A 83 -9.01 -4.86 13.98
N GLN A 84 -8.43 -6.05 14.20
CA GLN A 84 -8.90 -7.29 13.55
C GLN A 84 -10.29 -7.71 14.00
N MET A 85 -10.68 -7.41 15.24
CA MET A 85 -12.02 -7.70 15.76
C MET A 85 -13.08 -6.83 15.08
N VAL A 86 -12.74 -5.58 14.74
CA VAL A 86 -13.64 -4.67 14.03
C VAL A 86 -13.78 -5.08 12.55
N GLU A 87 -12.70 -5.57 11.94
CA GLU A 87 -12.68 -5.94 10.51
C GLU A 87 -13.32 -7.30 10.23
N PHE A 88 -12.97 -8.33 11.02
CA PHE A 88 -13.39 -9.72 10.77
C PHE A 88 -14.43 -10.22 11.77
N GLY A 89 -14.82 -9.40 12.74
CA GLY A 89 -15.65 -9.81 13.86
C GLY A 89 -14.88 -10.62 14.91
N THR A 90 -15.59 -10.94 15.99
CA THR A 90 -15.16 -11.94 16.98
C THR A 90 -16.04 -13.15 16.80
N ARG A 91 -15.44 -14.32 16.60
CA ARG A 91 -16.17 -15.59 16.52
C ARG A 91 -17.02 -15.73 17.80
N ALA A 92 -18.35 -15.78 17.65
CA ALA A 92 -19.29 -16.02 18.73
C ALA A 92 -19.29 -17.48 19.15
#